data_AF-A0A095SLD1-F1
#
_entry.id   AF-A0A095SLD1-F1
#
_cell.length_a   1.000
_cell.length_b   1.000
_cell.length_c   1.000
_cell.angle_alpha   90.00
_cell.angle_beta   90.00
_cell.angle_gamma   90.00
#
_symmetry.space_group_name_H-M   'P 1'
#
loop_
_entity.id
_entity.type
_entity.pdbx_description
1 polymer ?
#
loop_
_entity_poly.entity_id
_entity_poly.type
_entity_poly.pdbx_seq_one_letter_code
_entity_poly.pdbx_strand_id
1 'polypeptide(L)'
;MNAIIRSVAQVTDKALMPLKAQPALYRALQLVFVLAAYAAGVYLVDLATPEARIPVILFAVYFMPAVLRAWLQLYWQLRGDVRASKPKRHLA
;
A
#
# COMPACT_ATOMS: atom_id res chain seq x y z
N MET A 1 26.20 -17.39 7.80
CA MET A 1 24.79 -16.90 7.82
C MET A 1 24.62 -15.42 7.43
N ASN A 2 25.59 -14.52 7.68
CA ASN A 2 25.48 -13.10 7.30
C ASN A 2 25.59 -12.79 5.78
N ALA A 3 26.21 -13.66 4.98
CA ALA A 3 26.40 -13.41 3.54
C ALA A 3 25.12 -13.57 2.72
N ILE A 4 24.24 -14.50 3.10
CA ILE A 4 22.97 -14.76 2.41
C ILE A 4 21.98 -13.62 2.67
N ILE A 5 21.91 -13.14 3.91
CA ILE A 5 21.07 -11.98 4.28
C ILE A 5 21.52 -10.72 3.53
N ARG A 6 22.84 -10.54 3.37
CA ARG A 6 23.42 -9.39 2.66
C ARG A 6 23.19 -9.47 1.14
N SER A 7 23.24 -10.66 0.55
CA SER A 7 22.94 -10.83 -0.88
C SER A 7 21.45 -10.64 -1.18
N VAL A 8 20.56 -11.14 -0.33
CA VAL A 8 19.11 -10.89 -0.42
C VAL A 8 18.84 -9.40 -0.30
N ALA A 9 19.42 -8.71 0.70
CA ALA A 9 19.28 -7.27 0.84
C ALA A 9 19.78 -6.50 -0.39
N GLN A 10 20.93 -6.87 -0.98
CA GLN A 10 21.45 -6.22 -2.19
C GLN A 10 20.62 -6.51 -3.44
N VAL A 11 20.06 -7.71 -3.59
CA VAL A 11 19.16 -8.07 -4.71
C VAL A 11 17.82 -7.35 -4.53
N THR A 12 17.31 -7.24 -3.30
CA THR A 12 16.11 -6.47 -2.97
C THR A 12 16.35 -4.97 -3.22
N ASP A 13 17.49 -4.39 -2.82
CA ASP A 13 17.81 -2.98 -3.11
C ASP A 13 17.95 -2.70 -4.61
N LYS A 14 18.62 -3.60 -5.37
CA LYS A 14 18.74 -3.47 -6.83
C LYS A 14 17.40 -3.67 -7.56
N ALA A 15 16.55 -4.57 -7.08
CA ALA A 15 15.21 -4.77 -7.63
C ALA A 15 14.25 -3.63 -7.24
N LEU A 16 14.48 -2.98 -6.10
CA LEU A 16 13.69 -1.85 -5.61
C LEU A 16 14.16 -0.48 -6.13
N MET A 17 15.38 -0.37 -6.67
CA MET A 17 15.87 0.84 -7.34
C MET A 17 14.95 1.35 -8.46
N PRO A 18 14.45 0.50 -9.39
CA PRO A 18 13.45 0.95 -10.37
C PRO A 18 12.06 1.20 -9.75
N LEU A 19 11.74 0.60 -8.60
CA LEU A 19 10.51 0.89 -7.85
C LEU A 19 10.53 2.25 -7.16
N LYS A 20 11.69 2.67 -6.64
CA LYS A 20 11.89 4.02 -6.07
C LYS A 20 11.80 5.11 -7.13
N ALA A 21 12.12 4.79 -8.39
CA ALA A 21 12.00 5.72 -9.52
C ALA A 21 10.53 5.97 -9.94
N GLN A 22 9.60 5.09 -9.55
CA GLN A 22 8.18 5.21 -9.84
C GLN A 22 7.37 5.29 -8.54
N PRO A 23 7.18 6.50 -7.99
CA PRO A 23 6.56 6.67 -6.69
C PRO A 23 5.08 6.21 -6.69
N ALA A 24 4.46 6.10 -7.88
CA ALA A 24 3.14 5.49 -8.06
C ALA A 24 3.12 3.98 -7.80
N LEU A 25 4.14 3.23 -8.25
CA LEU A 25 4.20 1.78 -8.07
C LEU A 25 4.46 1.42 -6.60
N TYR A 26 5.32 2.19 -5.93
CA TYR A 26 5.56 2.06 -4.49
C TYR A 26 4.28 2.33 -3.67
N ARG A 27 3.49 3.37 -4.00
CA ARG A 27 2.22 3.63 -3.32
C ARG A 27 1.13 2.61 -3.65
N ALA A 28 1.10 2.08 -4.87
CA ALA A 28 0.18 0.99 -5.22
C ALA A 28 0.50 -0.27 -4.41
N LEU A 29 1.77 -0.61 -4.27
CA LEU A 29 2.21 -1.75 -3.44
C LEU A 29 1.88 -1.52 -1.95
N GLN A 30 2.08 -0.31 -1.44
CA GLN A 30 1.65 0.06 -0.08
C GLN A 30 0.13 -0.10 0.09
N LEU A 31 -0.68 0.29 -0.89
CA LEU A 31 -2.13 0.10 -0.82
C LEU A 31 -2.50 -1.39 -0.78
N VAL A 32 -1.89 -2.21 -1.64
CA VAL A 32 -2.11 -3.67 -1.63
C VAL A 32 -1.73 -4.27 -0.28
N PHE A 33 -0.59 -3.84 0.28
CA PHE A 33 -0.16 -4.31 1.60
C PHE A 33 -1.14 -3.90 2.71
N VAL A 34 -1.63 -2.66 2.70
CA VAL A 34 -2.61 -2.17 3.68
C VAL A 34 -3.93 -2.94 3.56
N LEU A 35 -4.40 -3.24 2.33
CA LEU A 35 -5.60 -4.05 2.10
C LEU A 35 -5.41 -5.49 2.58
N ALA A 36 -4.26 -6.10 2.29
CA ALA A 36 -3.94 -7.45 2.74
C ALA A 36 -3.87 -7.53 4.27
N ALA A 37 -3.21 -6.55 4.92
CA ALA A 37 -3.14 -6.47 6.38
C ALA A 37 -4.53 -6.25 7.01
N TYR A 38 -5.38 -5.45 6.39
CA TYR A 38 -6.76 -5.25 6.84
C TYR A 38 -7.58 -6.55 6.77
N ALA A 39 -7.53 -7.27 5.65
CA ALA A 39 -8.22 -8.54 5.49
C ALA A 39 -7.69 -9.62 6.45
N ALA A 40 -6.35 -9.70 6.60
CA ALA A 40 -5.72 -10.60 7.56
C ALA A 40 -6.11 -10.26 9.01
N GLY A 41 -6.18 -8.97 9.35
CA GLY A 41 -6.63 -8.53 10.67
C GLY A 41 -8.09 -8.90 10.96
N VAL A 42 -8.99 -8.71 9.99
CA VAL A 42 -10.39 -9.15 10.10
C VAL A 42 -10.45 -10.67 10.32
N TYR A 43 -9.71 -11.45 9.54
CA TYR A 43 -9.66 -12.91 9.67
C TYR A 43 -9.11 -13.36 11.04
N LEU A 44 -8.04 -12.72 11.52
CA LEU A 44 -7.46 -13.04 12.84
C LEU A 44 -8.41 -12.68 13.98
N VAL A 45 -9.14 -11.58 13.88
CA VAL A 45 -10.15 -11.20 14.88
C VAL A 45 -11.32 -12.18 14.85
N ASP A 46 -11.79 -12.58 13.67
CA ASP A 46 -12.85 -13.57 13.51
C ASP A 46 -12.46 -14.93 14.12
N LEU A 47 -11.22 -15.38 13.87
CA LEU A 47 -10.67 -16.60 14.46
C LEU A 47 -10.52 -16.50 15.99
N ALA A 48 -10.15 -15.33 16.51
CA ALA A 48 -10.00 -15.10 17.95
C ALA A 48 -11.34 -14.92 18.68
N THR A 49 -12.38 -14.47 17.98
CA THR A 49 -13.71 -14.22 18.56
C THR A 49 -14.84 -14.77 17.69
N PRO A 50 -14.92 -16.10 17.49
CA PRO A 50 -15.86 -16.70 16.52
C PRO A 50 -17.35 -16.52 16.90
N GLU A 51 -17.65 -16.40 18.19
CA GLU A 51 -19.02 -16.20 18.71
C GLU A 51 -19.44 -14.71 18.71
N ALA A 52 -18.50 -13.78 18.56
CA ALA A 52 -18.75 -12.36 18.71
C ALA A 52 -18.46 -11.61 17.40
N ARG A 53 -19.52 -11.05 16.81
CA ARG A 53 -19.40 -10.20 15.60
C ARG A 53 -18.95 -8.77 15.90
N ILE A 54 -19.14 -8.32 17.15
CA ILE A 54 -18.84 -6.94 17.57
C ILE A 54 -17.34 -6.61 17.45
N PRO A 55 -16.39 -7.46 17.91
CA PRO A 55 -14.96 -7.22 17.75
C PRO A 55 -14.53 -7.11 16.29
N VAL A 56 -15.09 -7.94 15.41
CA VAL A 56 -14.81 -7.92 13.96
C VAL A 56 -15.25 -6.58 13.35
N ILE A 57 -16.47 -6.12 13.69
CA ILE A 57 -17.00 -4.83 13.21
C ILE A 57 -16.17 -3.67 13.76
N LEU A 58 -15.81 -3.71 15.05
CA LEU A 58 -14.98 -2.67 15.67
C LEU A 58 -13.61 -2.59 15.01
N PHE A 59 -12.96 -3.73 14.75
CA PHE A 59 -11.69 -3.76 14.04
C PHE A 59 -11.83 -3.20 12.62
N ALA A 60 -12.84 -3.66 11.87
CA ALA A 60 -13.11 -3.21 10.52
C ALA A 60 -13.31 -1.68 10.45
N VAL A 61 -14.20 -1.15 11.30
CA VAL A 61 -14.52 0.29 11.33
C VAL A 61 -13.34 1.11 11.86
N TYR A 62 -12.61 0.63 12.86
CA TYR A 62 -11.48 1.36 13.44
C TYR A 62 -10.29 1.46 12.48
N PHE A 63 -10.03 0.42 11.69
CA PHE A 63 -8.92 0.40 10.72
C PHE A 63 -9.31 0.93 9.33
N MET A 64 -10.60 1.05 9.02
CA MET A 64 -11.10 1.61 7.76
C MET A 64 -10.50 3.00 7.41
N PRO A 65 -10.36 3.97 8.35
CA PRO A 65 -9.72 5.26 8.06
C PRO A 65 -8.27 5.15 7.58
N ALA A 66 -7.51 4.16 8.07
CA ALA A 66 -6.14 3.94 7.65
C ALA A 66 -6.08 3.44 6.19
N VAL A 67 -6.96 2.51 5.83
CA VAL A 67 -7.13 2.03 4.45
C VAL A 67 -7.54 3.16 3.53
N LEU A 68 -8.53 3.97 3.94
CA LEU A 68 -9.01 5.10 3.17
C LEU A 68 -7.91 6.16 2.96
N ARG A 69 -7.09 6.41 3.98
CA ARG A 69 -5.95 7.34 3.88
C ARG A 69 -4.92 6.86 2.87
N ALA A 70 -4.55 5.58 2.89
CA ALA A 70 -3.64 4.99 1.92
C ALA A 70 -4.22 5.06 0.49
N TRP A 71 -5.51 4.78 0.33
CA TRP A 71 -6.21 4.89 -0.95
C TRP A 71 -6.26 6.32 -1.49
N LEU A 72 -6.58 7.29 -0.63
CA LEU A 72 -6.56 8.71 -0.98
C LEU A 72 -5.16 9.15 -1.42
N GLN A 73 -4.12 8.76 -0.68
CA GLN A 73 -2.75 9.10 -1.06
C GLN A 73 -2.37 8.56 -2.44
N LEU A 74 -2.83 7.36 -2.82
CA LEU A 74 -2.64 6.84 -4.17
C LEU A 74 -3.47 7.62 -5.20
N TYR A 75 -4.75 7.88 -4.91
CA TYR A 75 -5.64 8.64 -5.80
C TYR A 75 -5.09 10.04 -6.11
N TRP A 76 -4.65 10.77 -5.09
CA TRP A 76 -4.06 12.10 -5.25
C TRP A 76 -2.78 12.08 -6.07
N GLN A 77 -1.97 11.02 -5.92
CA GLN A 77 -0.74 10.88 -6.68
C GLN A 77 -1.00 10.54 -8.15
N LEU A 78 -1.91 9.60 -8.43
CA LEU A 78 -2.37 9.31 -9.78
C LEU A 78 -2.94 10.58 -10.45
N ARG A 79 -3.72 11.37 -9.72
CA ARG A 79 -4.24 12.67 -10.21
C ARG A 79 -3.10 13.66 -10.51
N GLY A 80 -2.07 13.70 -9.66
CA GLY A 80 -0.87 14.52 -9.85
C GLY A 80 -0.09 14.13 -11.10
N ASP A 81 0.15 12.83 -11.28
CA ASP A 81 0.89 12.28 -12.42
C ASP A 81 0.11 12.49 -13.74
N VAL A 82 -1.22 12.35 -13.73
CA VAL A 82 -2.07 12.66 -14.89
C VAL A 82 -2.04 14.16 -15.24
N ARG A 83 -2.00 15.05 -14.24
CA ARG A 83 -1.84 16.49 -14.49
C ARG A 83 -0.45 16.84 -15.03
N ALA A 84 0.61 16.19 -14.54
CA ALA A 84 1.97 16.37 -15.05
C ALA A 84 2.13 15.85 -16.49
N SER A 85 1.35 14.83 -16.86
CA SER A 85 1.33 14.23 -18.20
C SER A 85 0.48 14.99 -19.22
N LYS A 86 -0.25 16.05 -18.81
CA LYS A 86 -0.93 16.92 -19.78
C LYS A 86 0.15 17.65 -20.58
N PRO A 87 0.22 17.47 -21.90
CA PRO A 87 1.21 18.16 -22.72
C PRO A 87 0.98 19.66 -22.54
N LYS A 88 2.07 20.38 -22.21
CA LYS A 88 2.13 21.83 -22.30
C LYS A 88 1.72 22.15 -23.73
N ARG A 89 0.48 22.62 -23.92
CA ARG A 89 0.01 23.12 -25.20
C ARG A 89 0.84 24.37 -25.43
N HIS A 90 1.96 24.20 -26.15
CA HIS A 90 2.73 25.31 -26.68
C HIS A 90 1.77 26.03 -27.64
N LEU A 91 1.17 27.10 -27.14
CA LEU A 91 0.58 28.13 -27.97
C LEU A 91 1.77 28.77 -28.67
N ALA A 92 1.98 28.35 -29.91
CA ALA A 92 2.77 29.06 -30.90
C ALA A 92 2.01 30.30 -31.37
#